data_AF-A0A2N5YYF2-F1
#
_entry.id   AF-A0A2N5YYF2-F1
#
_cell.length_a   1.000
_cell.length_b   1.000
_cell.length_c   1.000
_cell.angle_alpha   90.00
_cell.angle_beta   90.00
_cell.angle_gamma   90.00
#
_symmetry.space_group_name_H-M   'P 1'
#
loop_
_entity.id
_entity.type
_entity.pdbx_description
1 polymer ?
#
loop_
_entity_poly.entity_id
_entity_poly.type
_entity_poly.pdbx_seq_one_letter_code
_entity_poly.pdbx_strand_id
1 'polypeptide(L)'
;MSKHKPHKKTAPYSKKSDLQQQTKIFVEKPKLFTKSTYFAFIVLTVFAFVLYGNTLSNDYALDDAIVITSNQFTQKGTEGISDIFKYDTFTGFWMTSYPGKTAEQIQEEKKLVAGGRYRPLSLASFAIEIEFFGKNVTDHNGNVLYKGNPGVSHFVNILLYLLTTILLYLILLKLFPPKA
;
A
#
# COMPACT_ATOMS: atom_id res chain seq x y z
N MET A 1 -7.65 -71.21 -67.01
CA MET A 1 -7.15 -70.63 -65.74
C MET A 1 -7.41 -69.12 -65.75
N SER A 2 -8.54 -68.69 -65.19
CA SER A 2 -8.89 -67.28 -65.03
C SER A 2 -8.91 -66.96 -63.54
N LYS A 3 -7.96 -66.16 -63.06
CA LYS A 3 -7.84 -65.77 -61.65
C LYS A 3 -8.62 -64.47 -61.44
N HIS A 4 -9.73 -64.56 -60.72
CA HIS A 4 -10.41 -63.40 -60.13
C HIS A 4 -9.45 -62.64 -59.21
N LYS A 5 -9.21 -61.36 -59.49
CA LYS A 5 -8.60 -60.42 -58.53
C LYS A 5 -9.71 -59.87 -57.62
N PRO A 6 -9.55 -59.89 -56.28
CA PRO A 6 -10.53 -59.30 -55.39
C PRO A 6 -10.44 -57.77 -55.40
N HIS A 7 -11.59 -57.11 -55.43
CA HIS A 7 -11.73 -55.67 -55.21
C HIS A 7 -11.22 -55.30 -53.81
N LYS A 8 -10.17 -54.48 -53.73
CA LYS A 8 -9.78 -53.81 -52.48
C LYS A 8 -10.85 -52.77 -52.14
N LYS A 9 -11.61 -53.00 -51.07
CA LYS A 9 -12.44 -51.98 -50.44
C LYS A 9 -11.51 -50.92 -49.85
N THR A 10 -11.58 -49.69 -50.36
CA THR A 10 -10.94 -48.53 -49.74
C THR A 10 -11.65 -48.25 -48.41
N ALA A 11 -10.91 -48.34 -47.31
CA ALA A 11 -11.41 -47.92 -46.00
C ALA A 11 -11.76 -46.41 -46.05
N PRO A 12 -12.86 -45.97 -45.42
CA PRO A 12 -13.18 -44.55 -45.37
C PRO A 12 -12.10 -43.82 -44.57
N TYR A 13 -11.54 -42.76 -45.17
CA TYR A 13 -10.60 -41.85 -44.52
C TYR A 13 -11.24 -41.30 -43.24
N SER A 14 -10.68 -41.67 -42.09
CA SER A 14 -11.17 -41.29 -40.77
C SER A 14 -10.89 -39.82 -40.51
N LYS A 15 -11.84 -38.95 -40.87
CA LYS A 15 -11.82 -37.50 -40.60
C LYS A 15 -11.96 -37.13 -39.10
N LYS A 16 -12.01 -38.14 -38.21
CA LYS A 16 -12.26 -37.95 -36.77
C LYS A 16 -10.98 -37.83 -35.92
N SER A 17 -9.83 -38.28 -36.40
CA SER A 17 -8.56 -38.14 -35.65
C SER A 17 -8.06 -36.69 -35.63
N ASP A 18 -8.34 -35.93 -36.69
CA ASP A 18 -7.74 -34.61 -36.88
C ASP A 18 -8.50 -33.50 -36.13
N LEU A 19 -9.77 -33.74 -35.78
CA LEU A 19 -10.59 -32.80 -35.00
C LEU A 19 -10.35 -32.87 -33.48
N GLN A 20 -9.64 -33.89 -32.99
CA GLN A 20 -9.34 -34.05 -31.56
C GLN A 20 -7.97 -33.47 -31.15
N GLN A 21 -7.14 -33.06 -32.11
CA GLN A 21 -5.86 -32.40 -31.83
C GLN A 21 -5.93 -30.87 -31.83
N GLN A 22 -7.07 -30.29 -32.21
CA GLN A 22 -7.23 -28.84 -32.20
C GLN A 22 -7.80 -28.37 -30.85
N THR A 23 -6.94 -27.69 -30.10
CA THR A 23 -7.27 -26.72 -29.03
C THR A 23 -7.74 -27.25 -27.66
N LYS A 24 -6.87 -27.98 -26.97
CA LYS A 24 -6.54 -27.55 -25.60
C LYS A 24 -5.29 -26.70 -25.66
N ILE A 25 -5.42 -25.48 -26.20
CA ILE A 25 -4.47 -24.43 -25.86
C ILE A 25 -4.79 -24.12 -24.40
N PHE A 26 -4.20 -24.89 -23.48
CA PHE A 26 -3.98 -24.40 -22.15
C PHE A 26 -3.14 -23.15 -22.35
N VAL A 27 -3.78 -21.98 -22.31
CA VAL A 27 -3.06 -20.73 -22.08
C VAL A 27 -2.42 -20.93 -20.73
N GLU A 28 -1.17 -21.40 -20.73
CA GLU A 28 -0.42 -21.60 -19.50
C GLU A 28 -0.40 -20.25 -18.82
N LYS A 29 -1.07 -20.16 -17.66
CA LYS A 29 -1.16 -18.89 -16.94
C LYS A 29 0.28 -18.45 -16.68
N PRO A 30 0.67 -17.23 -17.07
CA PRO A 30 2.02 -16.76 -16.85
C PRO A 30 2.34 -16.92 -15.37
N LYS A 31 3.43 -17.62 -15.08
CA LYS A 31 3.89 -17.80 -13.69
C LYS A 31 4.22 -16.42 -13.15
N LEU A 32 3.58 -16.02 -12.06
CA LEU A 32 3.75 -14.68 -11.49
C LEU A 32 5.16 -14.46 -10.94
N PHE A 33 5.82 -15.53 -10.48
CA PHE A 33 7.14 -15.51 -9.85
C PHE A 33 8.19 -16.17 -10.73
N THR A 34 8.64 -15.46 -11.76
CA THR A 34 9.79 -15.86 -12.59
C THR A 34 11.06 -15.15 -12.14
N LYS A 35 12.22 -15.55 -12.69
CA LYS A 35 13.49 -14.83 -12.47
C LYS A 35 13.39 -13.35 -12.85
N SER A 36 12.64 -12.99 -13.90
CA SER A 36 12.44 -11.60 -14.29
C SER A 36 11.58 -10.83 -13.29
N THR A 37 10.57 -11.47 -12.67
CA THR A 37 9.81 -10.87 -11.56
C THR A 37 10.70 -10.57 -10.37
N TYR A 38 11.56 -11.51 -9.95
CA TYR A 38 12.50 -11.26 -8.85
C TYR A 38 13.49 -10.15 -9.15
N PHE A 39 14.02 -10.10 -10.38
CA PHE A 39 14.87 -9.00 -10.82
C PHE A 39 14.13 -7.67 -10.74
N ALA A 40 12.88 -7.59 -11.20
CA ALA A 40 12.05 -6.40 -11.08
C ALA A 40 11.87 -5.98 -9.62
N PHE A 41 11.61 -6.91 -8.69
CA PHE A 41 11.50 -6.59 -7.25
C PHE A 41 12.78 -5.99 -6.68
N ILE A 42 13.94 -6.53 -7.05
CA ILE A 42 15.24 -5.98 -6.61
C ILE A 42 15.43 -4.57 -7.16
N VAL A 43 15.17 -4.37 -8.46
CA VAL A 43 15.28 -3.05 -9.10
C VAL A 43 14.34 -2.04 -8.42
N LEU A 44 13.08 -2.40 -8.20
CA LEU A 44 12.10 -1.54 -7.53
C LEU A 44 12.51 -1.21 -6.09
N THR A 45 13.07 -2.18 -5.36
CA THR A 45 13.58 -1.96 -4.00
C THR A 45 14.73 -0.97 -4.01
N VAL A 46 15.75 -1.20 -4.85
CA VAL A 46 16.89 -0.29 -4.96
C VAL A 46 16.42 1.11 -5.35
N PHE A 47 15.50 1.21 -6.31
CA PHE A 47 15.00 2.50 -6.78
C PHE A 47 14.23 3.26 -5.69
N ALA A 48 13.41 2.57 -4.89
CA ALA A 48 12.71 3.18 -3.76
C ALA A 48 13.69 3.80 -2.74
N PHE A 49 14.77 3.09 -2.40
CA PHE A 49 15.79 3.60 -1.48
C PHE A 49 16.68 4.69 -2.11
N VAL A 50 16.92 4.65 -3.42
CA VAL A 50 17.64 5.74 -4.11
C VAL A 50 16.81 7.02 -4.09
N LEU A 51 15.50 6.93 -4.29
CA LEU A 51 14.61 8.11 -4.33
C LEU A 51 14.37 8.74 -2.96
N TYR A 52 14.22 7.91 -1.92
CA TYR A 52 13.76 8.38 -0.61
C TYR A 52 14.70 8.03 0.55
N GLY A 53 15.75 7.24 0.34
CA GLY A 53 16.70 6.90 1.41
C GLY A 53 17.40 8.12 2.00
N ASN A 54 17.56 9.19 1.21
CA ASN A 54 18.08 10.47 1.67
C ASN A 54 17.15 11.17 2.68
N THR A 55 15.87 10.81 2.77
CA THR A 55 14.93 11.43 3.72
C THR A 55 15.00 10.80 5.11
N LEU A 56 15.69 9.68 5.29
CA LEU A 56 15.75 8.96 6.58
C LEU A 56 16.39 9.77 7.72
N SER A 57 17.21 10.75 7.38
CA SER A 57 17.88 11.64 8.35
C SER A 57 17.20 13.01 8.49
N ASN A 58 16.07 13.22 7.82
CA ASN A 58 15.31 14.47 7.91
C ASN A 58 14.40 14.45 9.14
N ASP A 59 14.07 15.64 9.63
CA ASP A 59 13.04 15.86 10.64
C ASP A 59 11.64 15.91 10.01
N TYR A 60 10.61 15.93 10.86
CA TYR A 60 9.24 16.19 10.43
C TYR A 60 9.12 17.55 9.72
N ALA A 61 8.28 17.60 8.69
CA ALA A 61 7.96 18.82 7.98
C ALA A 61 7.05 19.73 8.83
N LEU A 62 6.93 21.00 8.42
CA LEU A 62 6.12 21.97 9.15
C LEU A 62 4.63 21.57 9.21
N ASP A 63 4.11 20.97 8.16
CA ASP A 63 2.72 20.52 8.04
C ASP A 63 2.42 19.23 8.81
N ASP A 64 3.45 18.41 9.11
CA ASP A 64 3.32 17.22 9.95
C ASP A 64 2.80 17.55 11.36
N ALA A 65 3.01 18.79 11.82
CA ALA A 65 2.54 19.21 13.13
C ALA A 65 1.03 19.01 13.32
N ILE A 66 0.24 19.22 12.27
CA ILE A 66 -1.22 19.16 12.36
C ILE A 66 -1.73 17.72 12.56
N VAL A 67 -0.97 16.71 12.11
CA VAL A 67 -1.42 15.32 12.08
C VAL A 67 -0.57 14.38 12.94
N ILE A 68 0.66 14.77 13.29
CA ILE A 68 1.61 13.98 14.07
C ILE A 68 1.92 14.68 15.40
N THR A 69 2.75 15.74 15.37
CA THR A 69 3.43 16.22 16.59
C THR A 69 2.54 17.05 17.49
N SER A 70 1.61 17.82 16.92
CA SER A 70 0.67 18.68 17.64
C SER A 70 -0.77 18.17 17.57
N ASN A 71 -0.98 16.89 17.27
CA ASN A 71 -2.31 16.29 17.25
C ASN A 71 -2.53 15.43 18.50
N GLN A 72 -3.44 15.84 19.40
CA GLN A 72 -3.66 15.13 20.66
C GLN A 72 -4.11 13.69 20.49
N PHE A 73 -4.82 13.34 19.42
CA PHE A 73 -5.24 11.96 19.20
C PHE A 73 -4.07 11.09 18.75
N THR A 74 -3.26 11.58 17.83
CA THR A 74 -2.05 10.88 17.37
C THR A 74 -1.04 10.70 18.51
N GLN A 75 -0.83 11.74 19.33
CA GLN A 75 0.11 11.71 20.47
C GLN A 75 -0.30 10.77 21.61
N LYS A 76 -1.57 10.33 21.67
CA LYS A 76 -2.05 9.30 22.62
C LYS A 76 -1.70 7.87 22.20
N GLY A 77 -1.09 7.67 21.03
CA GLY A 77 -0.82 6.34 20.53
C GLY A 77 -2.09 5.51 20.31
N THR A 78 -2.07 4.25 20.73
CA THR A 78 -3.20 3.32 20.49
C THR A 78 -4.50 3.74 21.18
N GLU A 79 -4.43 4.44 22.31
CA GLU A 79 -5.60 4.96 23.03
C GLU A 79 -6.34 6.03 22.23
N GLY A 80 -5.66 6.74 21.32
CA GLY A 80 -6.24 7.78 20.48
C GLY A 80 -6.98 7.25 19.24
N ILE A 81 -6.88 5.96 18.92
CA ILE A 81 -7.43 5.40 17.67
C ILE A 81 -8.95 5.59 17.57
N SER A 82 -9.69 5.37 18.66
CA SER A 82 -11.15 5.56 18.65
C SER A 82 -11.53 7.00 18.28
N ASP A 83 -10.83 7.99 18.84
CA ASP A 83 -11.04 9.41 18.55
C ASP A 83 -10.67 9.74 17.09
N ILE A 84 -9.57 9.18 16.58
CA ILE A 84 -9.11 9.36 15.18
C ILE A 84 -10.19 8.95 14.18
N PHE A 85 -10.92 7.87 14.46
CA PHE A 85 -11.99 7.40 13.57
C PHE A 85 -13.32 8.13 13.76
N LYS A 86 -13.51 8.80 14.91
CA LYS A 86 -14.74 9.51 15.27
C LYS A 86 -14.77 10.95 14.76
N TYR A 87 -13.65 11.66 14.80
CA TYR A 87 -13.60 13.10 14.51
C TYR A 87 -12.88 13.46 13.20
N ASP A 88 -12.99 14.73 12.79
CA ASP A 88 -12.18 15.29 11.70
C ASP A 88 -10.69 15.18 12.03
N THR A 89 -9.88 14.97 10.99
CA THR A 89 -8.41 14.85 11.06
C THR A 89 -7.76 15.95 11.91
N PHE A 90 -8.25 17.18 11.88
CA PHE A 90 -7.63 18.32 12.57
C PHE A 90 -8.18 18.57 13.97
N THR A 91 -9.21 17.83 14.42
CA THR A 91 -9.82 18.04 15.73
C THR A 91 -8.81 17.89 16.86
N GLY A 92 -7.99 16.84 16.82
CA GLY A 92 -6.92 16.64 17.82
C GLY A 92 -5.86 17.74 17.81
N PHE A 93 -5.62 18.38 16.66
CA PHE A 93 -4.73 19.54 16.58
C PHE A 93 -5.36 20.77 17.22
N TRP A 94 -6.62 21.07 16.92
CA TRP A 94 -7.30 22.21 17.52
C TRP A 94 -7.48 22.08 19.02
N MET A 95 -7.60 20.87 19.57
CA MET A 95 -7.64 20.67 21.03
C MET A 95 -6.41 21.26 21.75
N THR A 96 -5.26 21.38 21.07
CA THR A 96 -4.08 22.06 21.64
C THR A 96 -4.25 23.57 21.78
N SER A 97 -5.07 24.19 20.94
CA SER A 97 -5.28 25.65 20.87
C SER A 97 -6.55 26.12 21.59
N TYR A 98 -7.46 25.20 21.95
CA TYR A 98 -8.73 25.51 22.62
C TYR A 98 -8.87 24.70 23.92
N PRO A 99 -8.08 25.02 24.96
CA PRO A 99 -8.14 24.32 26.24
C PRO A 99 -9.55 24.44 26.85
N GLY A 100 -10.07 23.31 27.35
CA GLY A 100 -11.39 23.25 27.99
C GLY A 100 -12.57 22.97 27.05
N LYS A 101 -12.37 22.89 25.73
CA LYS A 101 -13.40 22.43 24.79
C LYS A 101 -13.28 20.92 24.54
N THR A 102 -14.42 20.25 24.38
CA THR A 102 -14.45 18.84 23.98
C THR A 102 -14.18 18.68 22.48
N ALA A 103 -13.81 17.46 22.06
CA ALA A 103 -13.61 17.14 20.65
C ALA A 103 -14.89 17.38 19.82
N GLU A 104 -16.07 17.08 20.38
CA GLU A 104 -17.36 17.35 19.75
C GLU A 104 -17.59 18.85 19.52
N GLN A 105 -17.34 19.69 20.54
CA GLN A 105 -17.52 21.14 20.42
C GLN A 105 -16.60 21.73 19.34
N ILE A 106 -15.34 21.30 19.33
CA ILE A 106 -14.37 21.73 18.31
C ILE A 106 -14.81 21.25 16.91
N GLN A 107 -15.24 20.00 16.80
CA GLN A 107 -15.72 19.43 15.54
C GLN A 107 -16.88 20.25 14.97
N GLU A 108 -17.85 20.64 15.80
CA GLU A 108 -19.00 21.44 15.39
C GLU A 108 -18.59 22.85 14.96
N GLU A 109 -17.75 23.53 15.75
CA GLU A 109 -17.29 24.89 15.46
C GLU A 109 -16.35 24.97 14.24
N LYS A 110 -15.55 23.92 14.01
CA LYS A 110 -14.53 23.86 12.94
C LYS A 110 -14.95 22.98 11.76
N LYS A 111 -16.26 22.73 11.61
CA LYS A 111 -16.85 22.05 10.46
C LYS A 111 -16.84 22.94 9.22
N LEU A 112 -15.67 23.16 8.65
CA LEU A 112 -15.45 24.05 7.50
C LEU A 112 -15.92 23.44 6.17
N VAL A 113 -16.11 22.12 6.11
CA VAL A 113 -16.53 21.39 4.91
C VAL A 113 -17.55 20.31 5.26
N ALA A 114 -18.47 20.03 4.33
CA ALA A 114 -19.40 18.91 4.47
C ALA A 114 -18.64 17.58 4.58
N GLY A 115 -18.91 16.79 5.63
CA GLY A 115 -18.21 15.54 5.91
C GLY A 115 -16.84 15.69 6.60
N GLY A 116 -16.32 16.90 6.77
CA GLY A 116 -14.99 17.13 7.35
C GLY A 116 -13.84 16.64 6.46
N ARG A 117 -12.61 16.82 6.92
CA ARG A 117 -11.42 16.13 6.42
C ARG A 117 -11.36 14.79 7.13
N TYR A 118 -11.78 13.73 6.45
CA TYR A 118 -11.74 12.39 7.01
C TYR A 118 -10.57 11.60 6.43
N ARG A 119 -9.48 11.49 7.20
CA ARG A 119 -8.25 10.72 6.85
C ARG A 119 -7.74 9.90 8.05
N PRO A 120 -8.57 9.01 8.62
CA PRO A 120 -8.24 8.34 9.87
C PRO A 120 -7.05 7.38 9.74
N LEU A 121 -6.88 6.74 8.57
CA LEU A 121 -5.86 5.70 8.40
C LEU A 121 -4.42 6.23 8.53
N SER A 122 -4.16 7.44 8.03
CA SER A 122 -2.84 8.08 8.18
C SER A 122 -2.56 8.38 9.65
N LEU A 123 -3.52 8.98 10.37
CA LEU A 123 -3.37 9.31 11.79
C LEU A 123 -3.23 8.05 12.65
N ALA A 124 -3.98 7.00 12.33
CA ALA A 124 -3.88 5.72 13.02
C ALA A 124 -2.50 5.08 12.80
N SER A 125 -1.92 5.15 11.60
CA SER A 125 -0.53 4.72 11.34
C SER A 125 0.44 5.48 12.23
N PHE A 126 0.36 6.82 12.24
CA PHE A 126 1.24 7.66 13.04
C PHE A 126 1.08 7.40 14.55
N ALA A 127 -0.15 7.15 15.02
CA ALA A 127 -0.41 6.83 16.41
C ALA A 127 0.22 5.48 16.80
N ILE A 128 0.12 4.47 15.93
CA ILE A 128 0.81 3.18 16.11
C ILE A 128 2.33 3.37 16.10
N GLU A 129 2.87 4.17 15.19
CA GLU A 129 4.30 4.49 15.15
C GLU A 129 4.78 5.18 16.44
N ILE A 130 3.97 6.09 16.99
CA ILE A 130 4.26 6.76 18.26
C ILE A 130 4.23 5.78 19.44
N GLU A 131 3.25 4.87 19.48
CA GLU A 131 3.13 3.86 20.53
C GLU A 131 4.39 3.00 20.62
N PHE A 132 4.84 2.47 19.47
CA PHE A 132 5.92 1.47 19.46
C PHE A 132 7.33 2.06 19.31
N PHE A 133 7.46 3.22 18.66
CA PHE A 133 8.77 3.78 18.27
C PHE A 133 8.95 5.25 18.63
N GLY A 134 7.96 5.88 19.25
CA GLY A 134 7.99 7.29 19.63
C GLY A 134 9.05 7.58 20.69
N LYS A 135 9.85 8.61 20.44
CA LYS A 135 10.83 9.14 21.39
C LYS A 135 10.40 10.52 21.86
N ASN A 136 10.62 10.84 23.13
CA ASN A 136 10.39 12.18 23.63
C ASN A 136 11.36 13.15 22.95
N VAL A 137 10.81 14.11 22.21
CA VAL A 137 11.56 15.25 21.67
C VAL A 137 11.38 16.40 22.65
N THR A 138 12.48 16.93 23.15
CA THR A 138 12.48 17.99 24.16
C THR A 138 12.92 19.34 23.60
N ASP A 139 12.45 20.42 24.21
CA ASP A 139 12.96 21.77 23.95
C ASP A 139 14.35 21.99 24.60
N HIS A 140 14.89 23.20 24.44
CA HIS A 140 16.16 23.62 25.04
C HIS A 140 16.15 23.66 26.58
N ASN A 141 14.97 23.63 27.20
CA ASN A 141 14.79 23.63 28.65
C ASN A 141 14.56 22.21 29.19
N GLY A 142 14.54 21.19 28.32
CA GLY A 142 14.29 19.80 28.70
C GLY A 142 12.80 19.42 28.80
N ASN A 143 11.87 20.31 28.44
CA ASN A 143 10.44 19.98 28.43
C ASN A 143 10.09 19.15 27.19
N VAL A 144 9.27 18.11 27.36
CA VAL A 144 8.81 17.28 26.24
C VAL A 144 7.83 18.08 25.38
N LEU A 145 8.19 18.29 24.11
CA LEU A 145 7.36 18.94 23.09
C LEU A 145 6.35 17.95 22.52
N TYR A 146 6.82 16.78 22.08
CA TYR A 146 6.01 15.71 21.51
C TYR A 146 6.75 14.37 21.56
N LYS A 147 6.02 13.28 21.29
CA LYS A 147 6.59 11.97 21.00
C LYS A 147 6.62 11.74 19.50
N GLY A 148 7.78 11.34 18.96
CA GLY A 148 7.93 11.07 17.55
C GLY A 148 9.29 10.49 17.20
N ASN A 149 9.40 9.98 15.97
CA ASN A 149 10.64 9.41 15.44
C ASN A 149 10.64 9.56 13.90
N PRO A 150 11.12 10.71 13.38
CA PRO A 150 11.07 11.02 11.95
C PRO A 150 11.70 9.92 11.09
N GLY A 151 12.85 9.40 11.49
CA GLY A 151 13.55 8.34 10.76
C GLY A 151 12.72 7.06 10.61
N VAL A 152 11.97 6.67 11.66
CA VAL A 152 11.06 5.52 11.57
C VAL A 152 9.88 5.83 10.65
N SER A 153 9.26 7.01 10.77
CA SER A 153 8.15 7.40 9.89
C SER A 153 8.56 7.47 8.42
N HIS A 154 9.74 8.02 8.11
CA HIS A 154 10.30 8.01 6.76
C HIS A 154 10.57 6.58 6.28
N PHE A 155 11.13 5.71 7.12
CA PHE A 155 11.38 4.32 6.77
C PHE A 155 10.07 3.55 6.47
N VAL A 156 9.05 3.71 7.30
CA VAL A 156 7.71 3.12 7.07
C VAL A 156 7.13 3.62 5.75
N ASN A 157 7.25 4.92 5.45
CA ASN A 157 6.80 5.47 4.17
C ASN A 157 7.55 4.87 2.96
N ILE A 158 8.86 4.63 3.05
CA ILE A 158 9.62 3.93 2.00
C ILE A 158 9.09 2.51 1.80
N LEU A 159 8.81 1.78 2.89
CA LEU A 159 8.25 0.44 2.81
C LEU A 159 6.86 0.43 2.17
N LEU A 160 5.97 1.36 2.55
CA LEU A 160 4.64 1.49 1.96
C LEU A 160 4.71 1.85 0.47
N TYR A 161 5.62 2.76 0.09
CA TYR A 161 5.88 3.09 -1.31
C TYR A 161 6.38 1.88 -2.10
N LEU A 162 7.32 1.10 -1.55
CA LEU A 162 7.82 -0.11 -2.18
C LEU A 162 6.71 -1.16 -2.34
N LEU A 163 5.93 -1.41 -1.29
CA LEU A 163 4.83 -2.38 -1.32
C LEU A 163 3.75 -2.01 -2.34
N THR A 164 3.35 -0.74 -2.40
CA THR A 164 2.37 -0.26 -3.37
C THR A 164 2.90 -0.32 -4.80
N THR A 165 4.20 -0.04 -5.01
CA THR A 165 4.85 -0.16 -6.32
C THR A 165 4.96 -1.62 -6.76
N ILE A 166 5.30 -2.54 -5.86
CA ILE A 166 5.30 -3.98 -6.13
C ILE A 166 3.88 -4.46 -6.47
N LEU A 167 2.88 -4.04 -5.69
CA LEU A 167 1.48 -4.37 -5.95
C LEU A 167 1.03 -3.87 -7.33
N LEU A 168 1.38 -2.64 -7.68
CA LEU A 168 1.11 -2.07 -9.00
C LEU A 168 1.77 -2.90 -10.10
N TYR A 169 3.04 -3.27 -9.95
CA TYR A 169 3.74 -4.13 -10.89
C TYR A 169 3.04 -5.49 -11.07
N LEU A 170 2.60 -6.12 -9.98
CA LEU A 170 1.84 -7.38 -10.03
C LEU A 170 0.49 -7.23 -10.75
N ILE A 171 -0.20 -6.12 -10.54
CA ILE A 171 -1.44 -5.79 -11.27
C ILE A 171 -1.14 -5.64 -12.77
N LEU A 172 -0.06 -4.94 -13.12
CA LEU A 172 0.35 -4.76 -14.51
C LEU A 172 0.74 -6.08 -15.17
N LEU A 173 1.44 -6.99 -14.49
CA LEU A 173 1.72 -8.32 -15.02
C LEU A 173 0.44 -9.14 -15.27
N LYS A 174 -0.58 -8.96 -14.44
CA LYS A 174 -1.87 -9.63 -14.61
C LYS A 174 -2.68 -9.04 -15.78
N LEU A 175 -2.60 -7.73 -16.00
CA LEU A 175 -3.28 -7.05 -17.10
C LEU A 175 -2.55 -7.21 -18.44
N PHE A 176 -1.22 -7.21 -18.41
CA PHE A 176 -0.33 -7.25 -19.57
C PHE A 176 0.69 -8.39 -19.41
N PRO A 177 0.23 -9.65 -19.56
CA PRO A 177 1.11 -10.79 -19.38
C PRO A 177 2.25 -10.77 -20.42
N PRO A 178 3.49 -11.10 -20.02
CA PRO A 178 4.59 -11.21 -20.97
C PRO A 178 4.24 -12.19 -22.07
N LYS A 179 4.54 -11.84 -23.33
CA LYS A 179 4.39 -12.79 -24.44
C LYS A 179 5.32 -13.98 -24.18
N ALA A 180 4.75 -15.19 -24.27
CA ALA A 180 5.48 -16.45 -24.18
C ALA A 180 6.45 -16.61 -25.36
#